data_AF-A0AAD8CH90-F1
#
_entry.id   AF-A0AAD8CH90-F1
#
_cell.length_a   1.000
_cell.length_b   1.000
_cell.length_c   1.000
_cell.angle_alpha   90.00
_cell.angle_beta   90.00
_cell.angle_gamma   90.00
#
_symmetry.space_group_name_H-M   'P 1'
#
loop_
_entity.id
_entity.type
_entity.pdbx_description
1 polymer ?
#
loop_
_entity_poly.entity_id
_entity_poly.type
_entity_poly.pdbx_seq_one_letter_code
_entity_poly.pdbx_strand_id
1 'polypeptide(L)'
;MVEKEETLISEEEAAQYDRQIRLWGLDAQKRLRASRVLLVGMKGLGAEVAKNLILSGVKGITMLDHEQVTEDSVRAQFLIPAGSLDQNRAEASLERAQNLNPMVEVKADPERAEDKPDEFFLDFDAVCLTCCPRDLQVRLDQLCHKNNIKFFTGDVFGYHGFMFSDLGVEHHYVEEKPKVVKPERSDEPEAKKPKLDPKETTLVKKTASFCQLKKALEVDWTSEKAKSSLKRTPTDYFLLQVLLKFRTDKGRDPVPESVGEDSELLLQIRNDIMEKLGVSVELLPDSFVSYCFSEMAPVCAVVGGVLGQELVKALSQRDAPHRNFFFFDGMKGSGVDCLGSSKTEPDPYRTFQSQQCFPMLYQTSLCFTMLPYALPYLSVLYNASLCFNRPLCALQCFPMLYQTSLCFTMLPYALPDLSVLYNASLCFTRPLCALQCFPMLYQTSLLYNASLCFTTPLCALQCFPMLYQTSSVLL
;
A
#
# COMPACT_ATOMS: atom_id res chain seq x y z
N MET A 1 -35.10 -16.62 -9.66
CA MET A 1 -34.25 -15.52 -10.15
C MET A 1 -34.54 -14.35 -9.24
N VAL A 2 -33.65 -14.06 -8.29
CA VAL A 2 -33.76 -12.84 -7.48
C VAL A 2 -33.08 -11.76 -8.31
N GLU A 3 -33.86 -10.81 -8.83
CA GLU A 3 -33.31 -9.61 -9.44
C GLU A 3 -32.42 -8.93 -8.40
N LYS A 4 -31.10 -8.94 -8.62
CA LYS A 4 -30.20 -8.09 -7.85
C LYS A 4 -30.62 -6.67 -8.16
N GLU A 5 -31.14 -5.95 -7.17
CA GLU A 5 -31.28 -4.50 -7.25
C GLU A 5 -29.97 -3.96 -7.83
N GLU A 6 -30.04 -3.32 -9.00
CA GLU A 6 -28.89 -2.64 -9.54
C GLU A 6 -28.51 -1.56 -8.53
N THR A 7 -27.39 -1.76 -7.84
CA THR A 7 -26.79 -0.72 -7.01
C THR A 7 -26.44 0.45 -7.94
N LEU A 8 -27.38 1.39 -8.02
CA LEU A 8 -27.23 2.65 -8.70
C LEU A 8 -26.26 3.51 -7.89
N ILE A 9 -25.25 4.03 -8.57
CA ILE A 9 -24.32 5.00 -8.02
C ILE A 9 -25.01 6.36 -8.12
N SER A 10 -25.08 7.11 -7.02
CA SER A 10 -25.65 8.45 -6.99
C SER A 10 -24.80 9.42 -7.83
N GLU A 11 -25.36 10.57 -8.21
CA GLU A 11 -24.61 11.59 -8.95
C GLU A 11 -23.42 12.11 -8.12
N GLU A 12 -23.61 12.27 -6.81
CA GLU A 12 -22.55 12.67 -5.88
C GLU A 12 -21.41 11.65 -5.85
N GLU A 13 -21.74 10.35 -5.83
CA GLU A 13 -20.76 9.27 -5.86
C GLU A 13 -20.05 9.17 -7.20
N ALA A 14 -20.77 9.37 -8.30
CA ALA A 14 -20.18 9.40 -9.62
C ALA A 14 -19.14 10.53 -9.74
N ALA A 15 -19.42 11.70 -9.15
CA ALA A 15 -18.48 12.81 -9.11
C ALA A 15 -17.29 12.54 -8.18
N GLN A 16 -17.53 12.02 -6.97
CA GLN A 16 -16.48 11.71 -5.99
C GLN A 16 -15.53 10.61 -6.49
N TYR A 17 -16.07 9.56 -7.09
CA TYR A 17 -15.31 8.41 -7.59
C TYR A 17 -14.93 8.51 -9.07
N ASP A 18 -15.10 9.66 -9.73
CA ASP A 18 -14.84 9.81 -11.17
C ASP A 18 -13.44 9.29 -11.57
N ARG A 19 -12.40 9.67 -10.84
CA ARG A 19 -11.01 9.28 -11.15
C ARG A 19 -10.77 7.77 -11.01
N GLN A 20 -11.34 7.13 -9.99
CA GLN A 20 -11.17 5.70 -9.77
C GLN A 20 -12.07 4.86 -10.68
N ILE A 21 -13.27 5.35 -11.02
CA ILE A 21 -14.15 4.74 -12.03
C ILE A 21 -13.46 4.73 -13.40
N ARG A 22 -12.71 5.78 -13.76
CA ARG A 22 -11.90 5.80 -14.99
C ARG A 22 -10.78 4.76 -14.99
N LEU A 23 -10.29 4.37 -13.82
CA LEU A 23 -9.21 3.39 -13.68
C LEU A 23 -9.74 1.95 -13.79
N TRP A 24 -10.70 1.56 -12.94
CA TRP A 24 -11.14 0.17 -12.84
C TRP A 24 -12.53 -0.12 -13.43
N GLY A 25 -13.27 0.92 -13.82
CA GLY A 25 -14.59 0.82 -14.45
C GLY A 25 -15.76 0.88 -13.46
N LEU A 26 -16.93 1.24 -13.97
CA LEU A 26 -18.15 1.43 -13.17
C LEU A 26 -18.61 0.14 -12.48
N ASP A 27 -18.54 -1.00 -13.16
CA ASP A 27 -18.97 -2.28 -12.60
C ASP A 27 -18.09 -2.75 -11.45
N ALA A 28 -16.79 -2.46 -11.50
CA ALA A 28 -15.86 -2.71 -10.41
C ALA A 28 -16.23 -1.86 -9.19
N GLN A 29 -16.55 -0.57 -9.40
CA GLN A 29 -17.02 0.33 -8.33
C GLN A 29 -18.34 -0.14 -7.71
N LYS A 30 -19.30 -0.61 -8.53
CA LYS A 30 -20.58 -1.15 -8.02
C LYS A 30 -20.37 -2.36 -7.11
N ARG A 31 -19.49 -3.30 -7.49
CA ARG A 31 -19.16 -4.47 -6.64
C ARG A 31 -18.50 -4.05 -5.34
N LEU A 32 -17.58 -3.09 -5.39
CA LEU A 32 -16.91 -2.57 -4.20
C LEU A 32 -17.91 -1.91 -3.22
N ARG A 33 -18.80 -1.07 -3.75
CA ARG A 33 -19.88 -0.40 -3.00
C ARG A 33 -20.89 -1.37 -2.36
N ALA A 34 -20.98 -2.60 -2.85
CA ALA A 34 -21.83 -3.64 -2.27
C ALA A 34 -21.11 -4.47 -1.19
N SER A 35 -19.79 -4.31 -1.03
CA SER A 35 -18.96 -5.19 -0.19
C SER A 35 -18.74 -4.64 1.22
N ARG A 36 -18.85 -5.49 2.25
CA ARG A 36 -18.50 -5.19 3.64
C ARG A 36 -17.16 -5.82 4.03
N VAL A 37 -16.34 -5.08 4.78
CA VAL A 37 -15.02 -5.53 5.22
C VAL A 37 -14.91 -5.52 6.74
N LEU A 38 -14.40 -6.60 7.32
CA LEU A 38 -13.92 -6.62 8.70
C LEU A 38 -12.42 -6.35 8.70
N LEU A 39 -11.97 -5.38 9.50
CA LEU A 39 -10.57 -5.09 9.74
C LEU A 39 -10.27 -5.24 11.23
N VAL A 40 -9.41 -6.19 11.56
CA VAL A 40 -8.97 -6.46 12.94
C VAL A 40 -7.61 -5.81 13.20
N GLY A 41 -7.51 -5.09 14.31
CA GLY A 41 -6.32 -4.35 14.74
C GLY A 41 -6.27 -2.95 14.12
N MET A 42 -6.22 -1.93 14.98
CA MET A 42 -6.25 -0.50 14.62
C MET A 42 -4.98 0.25 15.03
N LYS A 43 -3.82 -0.40 14.86
CA LYS A 43 -2.48 0.23 14.94
C LYS A 43 -2.14 0.96 13.63
N GLY A 44 -0.85 1.22 13.35
CA GLY A 44 -0.42 2.03 12.21
C GLY A 44 -0.82 1.41 10.86
N LEU A 45 -0.59 0.11 10.69
CA LEU A 45 -0.99 -0.61 9.47
C LEU A 45 -2.52 -0.64 9.30
N GLY A 46 -3.25 -0.94 10.37
CA GLY A 46 -4.72 -0.95 10.35
C GLY A 46 -5.31 0.39 9.92
N ALA A 47 -4.79 1.50 10.43
CA ALA A 47 -5.23 2.83 10.03
C ALA A 47 -5.04 3.12 8.54
N GLU A 48 -3.90 2.71 7.97
CA GLU A 48 -3.62 2.87 6.54
C GLU A 48 -4.56 2.03 5.67
N VAL A 49 -4.80 0.78 6.05
CA VAL A 49 -5.76 -0.10 5.36
C VAL A 49 -7.18 0.46 5.44
N ALA A 50 -7.62 0.89 6.64
CA ALA A 50 -8.93 1.49 6.84
C ALA A 50 -9.13 2.72 5.95
N LYS A 51 -8.16 3.64 5.96
CA LYS A 51 -8.18 4.85 5.12
C LYS A 51 -8.32 4.49 3.64
N ASN A 52 -7.54 3.53 3.14
CA ASN A 52 -7.58 3.13 1.73
C ASN A 52 -8.94 2.51 1.35
N LEU A 53 -9.53 1.67 2.20
CA LEU A 53 -10.84 1.05 1.95
C LEU A 53 -11.99 2.06 2.00
N ILE A 54 -11.97 2.95 3.00
CA ILE A 54 -12.99 3.99 3.18
C ILE A 54 -12.97 4.96 1.98
N LEU A 55 -11.78 5.43 1.57
CA LEU A 55 -11.65 6.31 0.40
C LEU A 55 -12.02 5.60 -0.91
N SER A 56 -11.80 4.29 -1.01
CA SER A 56 -12.19 3.51 -2.20
C SER A 56 -13.71 3.32 -2.31
N GLY A 57 -14.47 3.49 -1.21
CA GLY A 57 -15.93 3.46 -1.22
C GLY A 57 -16.53 2.06 -1.14
N VAL A 58 -16.05 1.25 -0.18
CA VAL A 58 -16.74 0.00 0.22
C VAL A 58 -18.13 0.29 0.81
N LYS A 59 -19.02 -0.71 0.89
CA LYS A 59 -20.34 -0.54 1.56
C LYS A 59 -20.17 -0.10 3.00
N GLY A 60 -19.27 -0.77 3.70
CA GLY A 60 -18.98 -0.51 5.10
C GLY A 60 -17.75 -1.26 5.57
N ILE A 61 -17.14 -0.73 6.61
CA ILE A 61 -15.99 -1.30 7.29
C ILE A 61 -16.28 -1.40 8.79
N THR A 62 -16.03 -2.56 9.38
CA THR A 62 -16.04 -2.73 10.83
C THR A 62 -14.60 -2.83 11.31
N MET A 63 -14.18 -1.86 12.11
CA MET A 63 -12.88 -1.80 12.77
C MET A 63 -13.02 -2.51 14.12
N LEU A 64 -12.36 -3.66 14.28
CA LEU A 64 -12.40 -4.45 15.50
C LEU A 64 -11.03 -4.40 16.19
N ASP A 65 -10.98 -3.82 17.37
CA ASP A 65 -9.77 -3.76 18.19
C ASP A 65 -10.19 -3.72 19.66
N HIS A 66 -9.63 -4.61 20.48
CA HIS A 66 -9.95 -4.70 21.90
C HIS A 66 -8.98 -3.92 22.78
N GLU A 67 -7.87 -3.43 22.22
CA GLU A 67 -6.84 -2.74 22.97
C GLU A 67 -7.20 -1.27 23.21
N GLN A 68 -6.66 -0.73 24.29
CA GLN A 68 -6.77 0.69 24.61
C GLN A 68 -5.71 1.53 23.91
N VAL A 69 -6.02 2.80 23.74
CA VAL A 69 -5.10 3.82 23.23
C VAL A 69 -3.97 4.03 24.22
N THR A 70 -2.74 3.84 23.74
CA THR A 70 -1.50 4.16 24.47
C THR A 70 -0.91 5.49 24.01
N GLU A 71 0.09 6.01 24.71
CA GLU A 71 0.83 7.20 24.25
C GLU A 71 1.43 7.03 22.85
N ASP A 72 1.97 5.84 22.55
CA ASP A 72 2.53 5.54 21.24
C ASP A 72 1.44 5.51 20.17
N SER A 73 0.26 4.99 20.51
CA SER A 73 -0.90 4.96 19.60
C SER A 73 -1.25 6.36 19.12
N VAL A 74 -1.28 7.34 20.04
CA VAL A 74 -1.58 8.75 19.74
C VAL A 74 -0.56 9.38 18.79
N ARG A 75 0.71 8.97 18.87
CA ARG A 75 1.80 9.54 18.06
C ARG A 75 1.97 8.85 16.71
N ALA A 76 1.63 7.56 16.62
CA ALA A 76 1.90 6.72 15.46
C ALA A 76 0.67 6.48 14.57
N GLN A 77 -0.54 6.72 15.08
CA GLN A 77 -1.79 6.39 14.40
C GLN A 77 -2.63 7.64 14.16
N PHE A 78 -2.83 8.03 12.89
CA PHE A 78 -3.39 9.33 12.51
C PHE A 78 -4.91 9.48 12.67
N LEU A 79 -5.66 8.37 12.79
CA LEU A 79 -7.10 8.36 13.06
C LEU A 79 -7.41 8.58 14.54
N ILE A 80 -6.48 8.30 15.45
CA ILE A 80 -6.67 8.52 16.89
C ILE A 80 -6.41 10.00 17.24
N PRO A 81 -7.36 10.71 17.87
CA PRO A 81 -7.14 12.05 18.38
C PRO A 81 -6.20 12.07 19.60
N ALA A 82 -5.45 13.17 19.76
CA ALA A 82 -4.43 13.28 20.83
C ALA A 82 -4.97 13.20 22.27
N GLY A 83 -6.25 13.53 22.47
CA GLY A 83 -6.91 13.48 23.78
C GLY A 83 -7.63 12.17 24.09
N SER A 84 -7.35 11.08 23.36
CA SER A 84 -8.13 9.82 23.43
C SER A 84 -7.45 8.74 24.27
N LEU A 85 -6.53 9.11 25.16
CA LEU A 85 -5.93 8.16 26.11
C LEU A 85 -7.05 7.44 26.89
N ASP A 86 -6.80 6.16 27.21
CA ASP A 86 -7.71 5.25 27.92
C ASP A 86 -9.03 4.90 27.18
N GLN A 87 -9.24 5.42 25.96
CA GLN A 87 -10.34 4.96 25.09
C GLN A 87 -9.93 3.68 24.35
N ASN A 88 -10.92 2.95 23.83
CA ASN A 88 -10.67 1.85 22.91
C ASN A 88 -10.11 2.37 21.56
N ARG A 89 -9.15 1.67 20.95
CA ARG A 89 -8.52 2.12 19.69
C ARG A 89 -9.46 2.21 18.50
N ALA A 90 -10.37 1.25 18.35
CA ALA A 90 -11.35 1.26 17.27
C ALA A 90 -12.36 2.41 17.46
N GLU A 91 -12.87 2.59 18.67
CA GLU A 91 -13.79 3.68 19.01
C GLU A 91 -13.14 5.06 18.84
N ALA A 92 -11.91 5.24 19.34
CA ALA A 92 -11.17 6.49 19.20
C ALA A 92 -10.87 6.84 17.73
N SER A 93 -10.78 5.84 16.85
CA SER A 93 -10.54 6.04 15.41
C SER A 93 -11.82 6.38 14.62
N LEU A 94 -13.00 6.12 15.18
CA LEU A 94 -14.28 6.11 14.48
C LEU A 94 -14.62 7.44 13.80
N GLU A 95 -14.52 8.54 14.54
CA GLU A 95 -14.91 9.86 14.04
C GLU A 95 -14.05 10.28 12.83
N ARG A 96 -12.73 10.20 12.94
CA ARG A 96 -11.81 10.56 11.85
C ARG A 96 -11.95 9.62 10.67
N ALA A 97 -12.15 8.32 10.91
CA ALA A 97 -12.35 7.33 9.86
C ALA A 97 -13.65 7.61 9.09
N GLN A 98 -14.76 7.84 9.77
CA GLN A 98 -16.06 8.16 9.15
C GLN A 98 -16.00 9.46 8.33
N ASN A 99 -15.25 10.46 8.81
CA ASN A 99 -15.08 11.74 8.11
C ASN A 99 -14.28 11.64 6.80
N LEU A 100 -13.54 10.55 6.57
CA LEU A 100 -12.84 10.34 5.29
C LEU A 100 -13.83 10.15 4.14
N ASN A 101 -14.97 9.52 4.40
CA ASN A 101 -15.99 9.28 3.39
C ASN A 101 -17.38 9.06 4.02
N PRO A 102 -18.29 10.05 3.96
CA PRO A 102 -19.65 9.93 4.50
C PRO A 102 -20.50 8.82 3.85
N MET A 103 -20.10 8.33 2.68
CA MET A 103 -20.85 7.30 1.93
C MET A 103 -20.55 5.87 2.40
N VAL A 104 -19.54 5.69 3.27
CA VAL A 104 -19.13 4.38 3.80
C VAL A 104 -19.63 4.26 5.23
N GLU A 105 -20.30 3.16 5.56
CA GLU A 105 -20.67 2.86 6.94
C GLU A 105 -19.43 2.41 7.72
N VAL A 106 -18.93 3.24 8.65
CA VAL A 106 -17.81 2.87 9.53
C VAL A 106 -18.35 2.47 10.89
N LYS A 107 -17.99 1.27 11.35
CA LYS A 107 -18.34 0.74 12.68
C LYS A 107 -17.09 0.47 13.49
N ALA A 108 -17.17 0.66 14.80
CA ALA A 108 -16.15 0.24 15.76
C ALA A 108 -16.71 -0.91 16.61
N ASP A 109 -15.88 -1.91 16.86
CA ASP A 109 -16.19 -3.06 17.71
C ASP A 109 -15.05 -3.24 18.73
N PRO A 110 -15.29 -2.98 20.02
CA PRO A 110 -14.26 -3.01 21.06
C PRO A 110 -13.99 -4.42 21.61
N GLU A 111 -14.66 -5.46 21.10
CA GLU A 111 -14.49 -6.83 21.60
C GLU A 111 -13.27 -7.53 20.98
N ARG A 112 -12.89 -8.66 21.59
CA ARG A 112 -11.76 -9.49 21.13
C ARG A 112 -12.17 -10.37 19.98
N ALA A 113 -11.34 -10.45 18.94
CA ALA A 113 -11.60 -11.31 17.78
C ALA A 113 -11.62 -12.80 18.14
N GLU A 114 -10.87 -13.22 19.16
CA GLU A 114 -10.88 -14.59 19.69
C GLU A 114 -12.20 -14.96 20.35
N ASP A 115 -12.91 -13.99 20.94
CA ASP A 115 -14.15 -14.22 21.68
C ASP A 115 -15.40 -14.14 20.79
N LYS A 116 -15.24 -13.68 19.54
CA LYS A 116 -16.34 -13.60 18.57
C LYS A 116 -16.78 -15.00 18.11
N PRO A 117 -18.09 -15.27 18.04
CA PRO A 117 -18.60 -16.50 17.46
C PRO A 117 -18.34 -16.55 15.96
N ASP A 118 -18.27 -17.75 15.37
CA ASP A 118 -17.96 -17.91 13.95
C ASP A 118 -18.97 -17.18 13.05
N GLU A 119 -20.24 -17.13 13.46
CA GLU A 119 -21.34 -16.44 12.76
C GLU A 119 -21.06 -14.95 12.55
N PHE A 120 -20.33 -14.30 13.46
CA PHE A 120 -19.95 -12.89 13.31
C PHE A 120 -19.13 -12.64 12.04
N PHE A 121 -18.23 -13.56 11.69
CA PHE A 121 -17.33 -13.39 10.55
C PHE A 121 -18.05 -13.65 9.22
N LEU A 122 -19.13 -14.43 9.22
CA LEU A 122 -19.90 -14.79 8.02
C LEU A 122 -20.63 -13.62 7.36
N ASP A 123 -20.71 -12.53 8.10
CA ASP A 123 -21.38 -11.30 7.74
C ASP A 123 -20.55 -10.44 6.76
N PHE A 124 -19.27 -10.76 6.55
CA PHE A 124 -18.35 -9.94 5.75
C PHE A 124 -17.96 -10.59 4.42
N ASP A 125 -17.73 -9.78 3.39
CA ASP A 125 -17.23 -10.24 2.09
C ASP A 125 -15.71 -10.45 2.10
N ALA A 126 -15.02 -9.72 2.98
CA ALA A 126 -13.60 -9.87 3.25
C ALA A 126 -13.26 -9.64 4.74
N VAL A 127 -12.31 -10.41 5.24
CA VAL A 127 -11.75 -10.29 6.59
C VAL A 127 -10.25 -10.03 6.47
N CYS A 128 -9.78 -8.94 7.07
CA CYS A 128 -8.38 -8.52 7.08
C CYS A 128 -7.86 -8.46 8.52
N LEU A 129 -6.84 -9.25 8.83
CA LEU A 129 -6.24 -9.29 10.17
C LEU A 129 -4.88 -8.58 10.22
N THR A 130 -4.73 -7.69 11.19
CA THR A 130 -3.44 -7.13 11.59
C THR A 130 -3.21 -7.41 13.08
N CYS A 131 -1.94 -7.49 13.49
CA CYS A 131 -1.53 -7.63 14.88
C CYS A 131 -2.10 -8.86 15.63
N CYS A 132 -2.51 -9.90 14.88
CA CYS A 132 -3.13 -11.10 15.44
C CYS A 132 -2.10 -12.21 15.67
N PRO A 133 -2.30 -13.09 16.67
CA PRO A 133 -1.48 -14.30 16.84
C PRO A 133 -1.72 -15.30 15.71
N ARG A 134 -0.71 -16.14 15.44
CA ARG A 134 -0.76 -17.16 14.36
C ARG A 134 -1.99 -18.05 14.44
N ASP A 135 -2.36 -18.50 15.64
CA ASP A 135 -3.47 -19.42 15.83
C ASP A 135 -4.81 -18.79 15.42
N LEU A 136 -5.02 -17.51 15.75
CA LEU A 136 -6.20 -16.77 15.30
C LEU A 136 -6.19 -16.57 13.78
N GLN A 137 -5.03 -16.20 13.21
CA GLN A 137 -4.91 -16.03 11.75
C GLN A 137 -5.28 -17.32 11.01
N VAL A 138 -4.76 -18.47 11.46
CA VAL A 138 -5.05 -19.78 10.85
C VAL A 138 -6.50 -20.19 11.07
N ARG A 139 -7.09 -19.94 12.25
CA ARG A 139 -8.50 -20.25 12.53
C ARG A 139 -9.42 -19.49 11.58
N LEU A 140 -9.23 -18.17 11.46
CA LEU A 140 -10.09 -17.32 10.65
C LEU A 140 -9.88 -17.52 9.15
N ASP A 141 -8.66 -17.78 8.69
CA ASP A 141 -8.38 -18.22 7.32
C ASP A 141 -9.19 -19.47 6.95
N GLN A 142 -9.17 -20.50 7.80
CA GLN A 142 -9.92 -21.73 7.57
C GLN A 142 -11.44 -21.51 7.57
N LEU A 143 -11.95 -20.66 8.47
CA LEU A 143 -13.36 -20.29 8.52
C LEU A 143 -13.77 -19.56 7.24
N CYS A 144 -12.98 -18.56 6.83
CA CYS A 144 -13.23 -17.77 5.63
C CYS A 144 -13.18 -18.63 4.36
N HIS A 145 -12.16 -19.49 4.24
CA HIS A 145 -11.98 -20.40 3.10
C HIS A 145 -13.19 -21.32 2.89
N LYS A 146 -13.75 -21.87 3.98
CA LYS A 146 -14.94 -22.74 3.93
C LYS A 146 -16.20 -22.00 3.48
N ASN A 147 -16.29 -20.70 3.76
CA ASN A 147 -17.48 -19.88 3.51
C ASN A 147 -17.33 -18.95 2.30
N ASN A 148 -16.26 -19.10 1.51
CA ASN A 148 -15.95 -18.26 0.34
C ASN A 148 -15.85 -16.75 0.68
N ILE A 149 -15.31 -16.46 1.88
CA ILE A 149 -15.00 -15.11 2.35
C ILE A 149 -13.53 -14.86 2.04
N LYS A 150 -13.21 -13.67 1.53
CA LYS A 150 -11.83 -13.34 1.15
C LYS A 150 -11.02 -13.04 2.40
N PHE A 151 -9.94 -13.78 2.61
CA PHE A 151 -9.10 -13.63 3.78
C PHE A 151 -7.80 -12.90 3.45
N PHE A 152 -7.42 -11.99 4.33
CA PHE A 152 -6.16 -11.26 4.27
C PHE A 152 -5.54 -11.16 5.66
N THR A 153 -4.22 -11.12 5.71
CA THR A 153 -3.50 -10.72 6.93
C THR A 153 -2.20 -10.02 6.59
N GLY A 154 -1.74 -9.12 7.45
CA GLY A 154 -0.45 -8.46 7.28
C GLY A 154 0.00 -7.77 8.56
N ASP A 155 1.29 -7.54 8.67
CA ASP A 155 1.91 -6.80 9.78
C ASP A 155 3.14 -6.03 9.29
N VAL A 156 3.58 -5.10 10.14
CA VAL A 156 4.82 -4.32 10.00
C VAL A 156 5.70 -4.56 11.22
N PHE A 157 6.98 -4.80 10.96
CA PHE A 157 8.01 -5.00 11.97
C PHE A 157 9.27 -4.24 11.55
N GLY A 158 9.47 -3.07 12.15
CA GLY A 158 10.52 -2.12 11.80
C GLY A 158 10.47 -1.72 10.33
N TYR A 159 11.54 -2.03 9.62
CA TYR A 159 11.69 -1.76 8.19
C TYR A 159 11.01 -2.81 7.30
N HIS A 160 10.50 -3.89 7.89
CA HIS A 160 9.92 -5.01 7.17
C HIS A 160 8.40 -5.02 7.30
N GLY A 161 7.73 -5.62 6.33
CA GLY A 161 6.33 -5.94 6.47
C GLY A 161 5.89 -6.98 5.46
N PHE A 162 4.71 -7.54 5.69
CA PHE A 162 4.15 -8.55 4.81
C PHE A 162 2.65 -8.38 4.65
N MET A 163 2.14 -8.95 3.57
CA MET A 163 0.74 -9.33 3.48
C MET A 163 0.61 -10.76 2.96
N PHE A 164 -0.52 -11.37 3.29
CA PHE A 164 -0.98 -12.66 2.80
C PHE A 164 -2.42 -12.54 2.31
N SER A 165 -2.78 -13.32 1.28
CA SER A 165 -4.16 -13.43 0.78
C SER A 165 -4.59 -14.89 0.56
N ASP A 166 -5.81 -15.22 0.97
CA ASP A 166 -6.53 -16.42 0.53
C ASP A 166 -7.90 -16.02 -0.03
N LEU A 167 -8.05 -16.14 -1.34
CA LEU A 167 -9.29 -15.79 -2.06
C LEU A 167 -10.11 -17.03 -2.45
N GLY A 168 -9.78 -18.19 -1.88
CA GLY A 168 -10.46 -19.46 -2.10
C GLY A 168 -9.92 -20.28 -3.28
N VAL A 169 -10.57 -21.43 -3.51
CA VAL A 169 -10.18 -22.38 -4.55
C VAL A 169 -10.37 -21.81 -5.96
N GLU A 170 -11.43 -21.04 -6.17
CA GLU A 170 -11.79 -20.42 -7.45
C GLU A 170 -12.11 -18.94 -7.28
N HIS A 171 -11.08 -18.09 -7.39
CA HIS A 171 -11.24 -16.65 -7.44
C HIS A 171 -11.37 -16.19 -8.90
N HIS A 172 -12.57 -15.77 -9.30
CA HIS A 172 -12.82 -15.22 -10.62
C HIS A 172 -12.57 -13.72 -10.67
N TYR A 173 -11.84 -13.27 -11.70
CA TYR A 173 -11.55 -11.87 -11.95
C TYR A 173 -11.51 -11.56 -13.45
N VAL A 174 -11.57 -10.28 -13.80
CA VAL A 174 -11.40 -9.80 -15.18
C VAL A 174 -10.13 -9.00 -15.34
N GLU A 175 -9.39 -9.26 -16.42
CA GLU A 175 -8.17 -8.53 -16.78
C GLU A 175 -8.37 -7.89 -18.16
N GLU A 176 -7.92 -6.64 -18.32
CA GLU A 176 -7.86 -6.02 -19.63
C GLU A 176 -6.68 -6.55 -20.44
N LYS A 177 -6.95 -7.00 -21.66
CA LYS A 177 -5.93 -7.33 -22.65
C LYS A 177 -6.13 -6.53 -23.93
N PRO A 178 -5.05 -6.07 -24.58
CA PRO A 178 -5.14 -5.45 -25.89
C PRO A 178 -5.81 -6.40 -26.88
N LYS A 179 -6.71 -5.88 -27.72
CA LYS A 179 -7.45 -6.69 -28.67
C LYS A 179 -6.49 -7.26 -29.72
N VAL A 180 -6.62 -8.55 -29.97
CA VAL A 180 -5.87 -9.23 -31.02
C VAL A 180 -6.59 -9.02 -32.36
N VAL A 181 -5.93 -8.35 -33.31
CA VAL A 181 -6.42 -8.24 -34.69
C VAL A 181 -6.02 -9.50 -35.43
N LYS A 182 -7.00 -10.28 -35.90
CA LYS A 182 -6.73 -11.41 -36.80
C LYS A 182 -6.22 -10.86 -38.14
N PRO A 183 -5.11 -11.37 -38.69
CA PRO A 183 -4.70 -11.00 -40.04
C PRO A 183 -5.80 -11.46 -41.03
N GLU A 184 -6.14 -10.60 -41.98
CA GLU A 184 -6.95 -10.99 -43.14
C GLU A 184 -6.25 -12.14 -43.87
N ARG A 185 -7.01 -13.17 -44.26
CA ARG A 185 -6.49 -14.37 -44.92
C ARG A 185 -5.71 -13.98 -46.19
N SER A 186 -4.40 -14.19 -46.16
CA SER A 186 -3.56 -14.33 -47.35
C SER A 186 -3.04 -15.76 -47.40
N ASP A 187 -3.19 -16.44 -48.54
CA ASP A 187 -2.83 -17.84 -48.79
C ASP A 187 -1.30 -18.10 -48.77
N GLU A 188 -0.63 -17.93 -47.62
CA GLU A 188 0.77 -18.32 -47.42
C GLU A 188 1.02 -18.88 -46.00
N PRO A 189 1.94 -19.87 -45.84
CA PRO A 189 2.08 -20.63 -44.60
C PRO A 189 2.61 -19.80 -43.41
N GLU A 190 1.99 -20.06 -42.25
CA GLU A 190 1.96 -19.24 -41.04
C GLU A 190 3.26 -19.22 -40.23
N ALA A 191 3.74 -18.00 -39.92
CA ALA A 191 4.47 -17.67 -38.68
C ALA A 191 4.50 -16.14 -38.45
N LYS A 192 3.36 -15.44 -38.50
CA LYS A 192 3.30 -14.03 -38.09
C LYS A 192 2.59 -13.92 -36.74
N LYS A 193 3.33 -13.46 -35.72
CA LYS A 193 2.76 -13.14 -34.40
C LYS A 193 1.53 -12.23 -34.58
N PRO A 194 0.44 -12.46 -33.83
CA PRO A 194 -0.78 -11.66 -33.95
C PRO A 194 -0.48 -10.17 -33.76
N LYS A 195 -0.99 -9.32 -34.65
CA LYS A 195 -0.91 -7.86 -34.50
C LYS A 195 -1.91 -7.44 -33.41
N LEU A 196 -1.41 -6.75 -32.39
CA LEU A 196 -2.23 -6.20 -31.31
C LEU A 196 -2.69 -4.79 -31.71
N ASP A 197 -3.97 -4.47 -31.49
CA ASP A 197 -4.45 -3.09 -31.58
C ASP A 197 -4.25 -2.42 -30.21
N PRO A 198 -3.38 -1.41 -30.09
CA PRO A 198 -3.18 -0.71 -28.82
C PRO A 198 -4.36 0.22 -28.44
N LYS A 199 -5.34 0.46 -29.32
CA LYS A 199 -6.47 1.37 -29.05
C LYS A 199 -7.74 0.68 -28.55
N GLU A 200 -7.88 -0.63 -28.74
CA GLU A 200 -9.04 -1.39 -28.27
C GLU A 200 -8.61 -2.45 -27.24
N THR A 201 -9.29 -2.49 -26.09
CA THR A 201 -9.09 -3.50 -25.05
C THR A 201 -10.27 -4.46 -24.99
N THR A 202 -10.01 -5.68 -24.52
CA THR A 202 -11.03 -6.70 -24.26
C THR A 202 -10.90 -7.21 -22.83
N LEU A 203 -12.04 -7.41 -22.17
CA LEU A 203 -12.11 -7.99 -20.83
C LEU A 203 -12.05 -9.51 -20.92
N VAL A 204 -11.00 -10.11 -20.35
CA VAL A 204 -10.82 -11.55 -20.30
C VAL A 204 -11.08 -12.04 -18.88
N LYS A 205 -12.02 -12.98 -18.74
CA LYS A 205 -12.27 -13.67 -17.47
C LYS A 205 -11.15 -14.66 -17.19
N LYS A 206 -10.63 -14.63 -15.97
CA LYS A 206 -9.61 -15.54 -15.46
C LYS A 206 -10.03 -16.09 -14.11
N THR A 207 -9.42 -17.22 -13.74
CA THR A 207 -9.62 -17.86 -12.44
C THR A 207 -8.26 -18.10 -11.79
N ALA A 208 -8.11 -17.69 -10.55
CA ALA A 208 -6.96 -17.99 -9.70
C ALA A 208 -7.37 -18.92 -8.55
N SER A 209 -6.42 -19.64 -7.99
CA SER A 209 -6.64 -20.55 -6.86
C SER A 209 -5.64 -20.22 -5.75
N PHE A 210 -6.09 -20.20 -4.52
CA PHE A 210 -5.29 -19.83 -3.37
C PHE A 210 -5.19 -21.00 -2.39
N CYS A 211 -4.08 -21.04 -1.65
CA CYS A 211 -3.92 -21.99 -0.57
C CYS A 211 -4.11 -21.30 0.77
N GLN A 212 -4.62 -22.06 1.74
CA GLN A 212 -4.80 -21.65 3.12
C GLN A 212 -3.47 -21.24 3.77
N LEU A 213 -3.54 -20.28 4.68
CA LEU A 213 -2.41 -19.73 5.43
C LEU A 213 -1.60 -20.82 6.13
N LYS A 214 -2.28 -21.81 6.74
CA LYS A 214 -1.61 -22.93 7.40
C LYS A 214 -0.64 -23.65 6.47
N LYS A 215 -1.08 -23.96 5.25
CA LYS A 215 -0.25 -24.62 4.23
C LYS A 215 0.87 -23.72 3.72
N ALA A 216 0.65 -22.41 3.69
CA ALA A 216 1.64 -21.43 3.26
C ALA A 216 2.74 -21.21 4.33
N LEU A 217 2.40 -21.33 5.62
CA LEU A 217 3.35 -21.24 6.75
C LEU A 217 4.06 -22.56 7.06
N GLU A 218 3.47 -23.71 6.73
CA GLU A 218 4.00 -25.04 7.05
C GLU A 218 4.55 -25.73 5.79
N VAL A 219 5.43 -25.03 5.06
CA VAL A 219 6.07 -25.58 3.86
C VAL A 219 7.11 -26.64 4.25
N ASP A 220 7.01 -27.81 3.62
CA ASP A 220 8.01 -28.87 3.75
C ASP A 220 9.23 -28.59 2.83
N TRP A 221 10.29 -28.05 3.45
CA TRP A 221 11.56 -27.74 2.80
C TRP A 221 12.45 -28.96 2.54
N THR A 222 12.07 -30.16 2.99
CA THR A 222 12.84 -31.39 2.73
C THR A 222 12.63 -31.89 1.30
N SER A 223 11.51 -31.54 0.67
CA SER A 223 11.18 -31.93 -0.71
C SER A 223 12.11 -31.30 -1.75
N GLU A 224 12.43 -32.05 -2.81
CA GLU A 224 13.34 -31.59 -3.87
C GLU A 224 12.82 -30.32 -4.57
N LYS A 225 11.50 -30.23 -4.75
CA LYS A 225 10.83 -29.05 -5.30
C LYS A 225 11.04 -27.84 -4.39
N ALA A 226 10.85 -27.99 -3.07
CA ALA A 226 11.02 -26.89 -2.12
C ALA A 226 12.48 -26.43 -2.02
N LYS A 227 13.45 -27.35 -2.06
CA LYS A 227 14.89 -27.01 -2.10
C LYS A 227 15.24 -26.16 -3.31
N SER A 228 14.64 -26.45 -4.48
CA SER A 228 14.86 -25.65 -5.69
C SER A 228 14.24 -24.24 -5.58
N SER A 229 13.10 -24.08 -4.90
CA SER A 229 12.45 -22.79 -4.67
C SER A 229 13.05 -22.00 -3.50
N LEU A 230 13.78 -22.65 -2.58
CA LEU A 230 14.40 -22.02 -1.42
C LEU A 230 15.32 -20.86 -1.84
N LYS A 231 16.10 -21.04 -2.91
CA LYS A 231 16.99 -19.99 -3.46
C LYS A 231 16.26 -18.73 -3.95
N ARG A 232 14.95 -18.83 -4.21
CA ARG A 232 14.09 -17.74 -4.70
C ARG A 232 13.10 -17.26 -3.63
N THR A 233 13.09 -17.91 -2.47
CA THR A 233 12.21 -17.55 -1.37
C THR A 233 12.82 -16.33 -0.66
N PRO A 234 12.05 -15.25 -0.46
CA PRO A 234 12.53 -14.10 0.30
C PRO A 234 12.96 -14.49 1.70
N THR A 235 14.03 -13.88 2.20
CA THR A 235 14.50 -14.05 3.58
C THR A 235 13.42 -13.67 4.60
N ASP A 236 12.58 -12.71 4.22
CA ASP A 236 11.43 -12.20 4.95
C ASP A 236 10.38 -13.27 5.28
N TYR A 237 10.31 -14.35 4.49
CA TYR A 237 9.48 -15.50 4.84
C TYR A 237 9.91 -16.13 6.17
N PHE A 238 11.22 -16.29 6.38
CA PHE A 238 11.75 -16.84 7.63
C PHE A 238 11.70 -15.82 8.76
N LEU A 239 11.90 -14.54 8.46
CA LEU A 239 11.69 -13.44 9.42
C LEU A 239 10.25 -13.47 9.96
N LEU A 240 9.25 -13.65 9.10
CA LEU A 240 7.86 -13.78 9.50
C LEU A 240 7.65 -14.96 10.45
N GLN A 241 8.24 -16.13 10.17
CA GLN A 241 8.13 -17.30 11.05
C GLN A 241 8.67 -17.02 12.45
N VAL A 242 9.83 -16.34 12.53
CA VAL A 242 10.46 -15.93 13.79
C VAL A 242 9.56 -14.98 14.57
N LEU A 243 9.04 -13.95 13.92
CA LEU A 243 8.21 -12.92 14.57
C LEU A 243 6.85 -13.46 15.00
N LEU A 244 6.21 -14.33 14.21
CA LEU A 244 4.98 -15.01 14.62
C LEU A 244 5.20 -15.93 15.83
N LYS A 245 6.34 -16.61 15.90
CA LYS A 245 6.69 -17.44 17.07
C LYS A 245 6.98 -16.57 18.29
N PHE A 246 7.71 -15.46 18.14
CA PHE A 246 7.93 -14.49 19.20
C PHE A 246 6.60 -13.98 19.77
N ARG A 247 5.68 -13.55 18.89
CA ARG A 247 4.34 -13.08 19.29
C ARG A 247 3.56 -14.17 20.04
N THR A 248 3.66 -15.42 19.59
CA THR A 248 3.02 -16.57 20.24
C THR A 248 3.57 -16.81 21.65
N ASP A 249 4.89 -16.71 21.84
CA ASP A 249 5.54 -16.99 23.13
C ASP A 249 5.38 -15.85 24.14
N LYS A 250 5.40 -14.60 23.66
CA LYS A 250 5.41 -13.40 24.51
C LYS A 250 4.04 -12.73 24.65
N GLY A 251 3.09 -13.02 23.76
CA GLY A 251 1.82 -12.30 23.68
C GLY A 251 1.97 -10.84 23.26
N ARG A 252 3.13 -10.44 22.73
CA ARG A 252 3.45 -9.11 22.21
C ARG A 252 4.52 -9.20 21.12
N ASP A 253 4.70 -8.12 20.37
CA ASP A 253 5.81 -7.97 19.42
C ASP A 253 7.11 -7.51 20.09
N PRO A 254 8.26 -7.57 19.40
CA PRO A 254 9.51 -7.00 19.91
C PRO A 254 9.41 -5.49 20.10
N VAL A 255 9.83 -4.99 21.27
CA VAL A 255 9.68 -3.58 21.65
C VAL A 255 11.04 -2.92 21.97
N PRO A 256 11.23 -1.62 21.68
CA PRO A 256 12.50 -0.93 21.92
C PRO A 256 12.95 -0.94 23.38
N GLU A 257 12.01 -0.94 24.32
CA GLU A 257 12.28 -0.93 25.77
C GLU A 257 13.01 -2.19 26.24
N SER A 258 12.81 -3.30 25.53
CA SER A 258 13.39 -4.61 25.84
C SER A 258 14.34 -5.08 24.75
N VAL A 259 14.95 -4.17 23.98
CA VAL A 259 15.74 -4.52 22.79
C VAL A 259 16.83 -5.58 23.03
N GLY A 260 17.51 -5.54 24.18
CA GLY A 260 18.54 -6.53 24.53
C GLY A 260 17.96 -7.94 24.68
N GLU A 261 17.00 -8.08 25.60
CA GLU A 261 16.32 -9.35 25.90
C GLU A 261 15.55 -9.90 24.69
N ASP A 262 14.84 -9.03 23.98
CA ASP A 262 14.05 -9.40 22.81
C ASP A 262 14.97 -9.82 21.65
N SER A 263 16.11 -9.16 21.44
CA SER A 263 17.07 -9.55 20.39
C SER A 263 17.70 -10.92 20.66
N GLU A 264 18.09 -11.20 21.90
CA GLU A 264 18.61 -12.51 22.29
C GLU A 264 17.58 -13.62 22.04
N LEU A 265 16.33 -13.39 22.43
CA LEU A 265 15.25 -14.35 22.21
C LEU A 265 14.94 -14.52 20.71
N LEU A 266 14.94 -13.45 19.91
CA LEU A 266 14.71 -13.54 18.46
C LEU A 266 15.78 -14.39 17.78
N LEU A 267 17.05 -14.25 18.16
CA LEU A 267 18.15 -15.07 17.65
C LEU A 267 17.98 -16.54 18.03
N GLN A 268 17.57 -16.82 19.27
CA GLN A 268 17.26 -18.17 19.73
C GLN A 268 16.11 -18.79 18.92
N ILE A 269 14.98 -18.08 18.81
CA ILE A 269 13.81 -18.53 18.06
C ILE A 269 14.17 -18.79 16.60
N ARG A 270 14.97 -17.93 15.98
CA ARG A 270 15.47 -18.15 14.61
C ARG A 270 16.22 -19.47 14.52
N ASN A 271 17.18 -19.73 15.40
CA ASN A 271 17.99 -20.95 15.34
C ASN A 271 17.09 -22.19 15.45
N ASP A 272 16.16 -22.20 16.40
CA ASP A 272 15.20 -23.30 16.61
C ASP A 272 14.31 -23.54 15.39
N ILE A 273 13.81 -22.46 14.76
CA ILE A 273 12.97 -22.56 13.56
C ILE A 273 13.77 -23.05 12.35
N MET A 274 14.96 -22.51 12.12
CA MET A 274 15.81 -22.90 10.99
C MET A 274 16.23 -24.37 11.08
N GLU A 275 16.58 -24.83 12.29
CA GLU A 275 16.86 -26.25 12.57
C GLU A 275 15.63 -27.12 12.29
N LYS A 276 14.46 -26.74 12.81
CA LYS A 276 13.20 -27.47 12.59
C LYS A 276 12.82 -27.57 11.11
N LEU A 277 13.08 -26.53 10.32
CA LEU A 277 12.81 -26.49 8.89
C LEU A 277 13.92 -27.17 8.06
N GLY A 278 15.06 -27.52 8.66
CA GLY A 278 16.21 -28.13 7.97
C GLY A 278 16.87 -27.19 6.96
N VAL A 279 16.89 -25.88 7.23
CA VAL A 279 17.47 -24.85 6.35
C VAL A 279 18.66 -24.14 7.04
N SER A 280 19.53 -23.50 6.25
CA SER A 280 20.70 -22.80 6.81
C SER A 280 20.29 -21.56 7.60
N VAL A 281 20.87 -21.39 8.80
CA VAL A 281 20.71 -20.19 9.64
C VAL A 281 21.20 -18.93 8.90
N GLU A 282 22.15 -19.06 7.98
CA GLU A 282 22.68 -17.95 7.18
C GLU A 282 21.63 -17.28 6.27
N LEU A 283 20.49 -17.94 6.02
CA LEU A 283 19.37 -17.34 5.27
C LEU A 283 18.77 -16.13 6.00
N LEU A 284 18.88 -16.05 7.33
CA LEU A 284 18.45 -14.89 8.11
C LEU A 284 19.62 -14.43 9.00
N PRO A 285 20.49 -13.53 8.49
CA PRO A 285 21.69 -13.08 9.19
C PRO A 285 21.35 -12.41 10.52
N ASP A 286 22.21 -12.55 11.54
CA ASP A 286 22.02 -11.99 12.89
C ASP A 286 21.60 -10.52 12.91
N SER A 287 22.02 -9.73 11.92
CA SER A 287 21.68 -8.32 11.77
C SER A 287 20.18 -8.05 11.59
N PHE A 288 19.34 -9.06 11.33
CA PHE A 288 17.89 -8.87 11.16
C PHE A 288 17.24 -8.22 12.39
N VAL A 289 17.74 -8.51 13.60
CA VAL A 289 17.20 -7.95 14.85
C VAL A 289 17.34 -6.42 14.91
N SER A 290 18.26 -5.82 14.16
CA SER A 290 18.42 -4.36 14.13
C SER A 290 17.30 -3.64 13.34
N TYR A 291 16.46 -4.37 12.60
CA TYR A 291 15.57 -3.79 11.59
C TYR A 291 14.11 -4.27 11.71
N CYS A 292 13.75 -5.01 12.76
CA CYS A 292 12.43 -5.63 12.92
C CYS A 292 11.66 -5.20 14.19
N PHE A 293 12.00 -4.05 14.77
CA PHE A 293 11.36 -3.51 15.99
C PHE A 293 10.39 -2.37 15.66
N SER A 294 9.29 -2.29 16.41
CA SER A 294 8.24 -1.26 16.31
C SER A 294 7.50 -1.21 14.96
N GLU A 295 6.53 -0.32 14.84
CA GLU A 295 5.85 -0.01 13.58
C GLU A 295 6.36 1.32 13.01
N MET A 296 6.94 1.28 11.81
CA MET A 296 7.38 2.50 11.13
C MET A 296 6.29 3.03 10.22
N ALA A 297 5.89 4.30 10.39
CA ALA A 297 4.84 4.92 9.59
C ALA A 297 5.04 4.81 8.06
N PRO A 298 6.25 5.02 7.50
CA PRO A 298 6.47 4.81 6.06
C PRO A 298 6.22 3.37 5.61
N VAL A 299 6.55 2.39 6.44
CA VAL A 299 6.35 0.97 6.13
C VAL A 299 4.87 0.60 6.23
N CYS A 300 4.16 1.15 7.23
CA CYS A 300 2.70 1.04 7.34
C CYS A 300 2.02 1.59 6.09
N ALA A 301 2.46 2.75 5.58
CA ALA A 301 1.91 3.34 4.36
C ALA A 301 2.15 2.47 3.12
N VAL A 302 3.36 1.91 2.95
CA VAL A 302 3.68 1.03 1.82
C VAL A 302 2.87 -0.27 1.89
N VAL A 303 2.94 -0.98 3.02
CA VAL A 303 2.28 -2.28 3.19
C VAL A 303 0.77 -2.11 3.21
N GLY A 304 0.24 -1.08 3.88
CA GLY A 304 -1.18 -0.75 3.93
C GLY A 304 -1.74 -0.30 2.58
N GLY A 305 -0.92 0.35 1.73
CA GLY A 305 -1.23 0.64 0.34
C GLY A 305 -1.41 -0.62 -0.50
N VAL A 306 -0.44 -1.54 -0.43
CA VAL A 306 -0.49 -2.82 -1.16
C VAL A 306 -1.67 -3.67 -0.67
N LEU A 307 -1.78 -3.87 0.64
CA LEU A 307 -2.85 -4.65 1.26
C LEU A 307 -4.24 -4.07 0.95
N GLY A 308 -4.41 -2.75 1.06
CA GLY A 308 -5.65 -2.06 0.70
C GLY A 308 -6.00 -2.23 -0.78
N GLN A 309 -5.02 -2.14 -1.67
CA GLN A 309 -5.24 -2.35 -3.11
C GLN A 309 -5.61 -3.79 -3.44
N GLU A 310 -5.01 -4.79 -2.78
CA GLU A 310 -5.34 -6.21 -2.98
C GLU A 310 -6.75 -6.54 -2.48
N LEU A 311 -7.20 -5.94 -1.37
CA LEU A 311 -8.59 -6.00 -0.93
C LEU A 311 -9.54 -5.42 -1.99
N VAL A 312 -9.22 -4.26 -2.56
CA VAL A 312 -10.03 -3.63 -3.62
C VAL A 312 -10.10 -4.51 -4.87
N LYS A 313 -8.97 -5.06 -5.35
CA LYS A 313 -8.95 -5.97 -6.51
C LYS A 313 -9.81 -7.20 -6.27
N ALA A 314 -9.70 -7.80 -5.09
CA ALA A 314 -10.42 -9.00 -4.75
C ALA A 314 -11.94 -8.77 -4.62
N LEU A 315 -12.36 -7.67 -3.98
CA LEU A 315 -13.78 -7.30 -3.85
C LEU A 315 -14.39 -6.87 -5.19
N SER A 316 -13.66 -6.08 -5.97
CA SER A 316 -14.07 -5.62 -7.29
C SER A 316 -13.92 -6.69 -8.38
N GLN A 317 -13.27 -7.83 -8.11
CA GLN A 317 -12.99 -8.89 -9.08
C GLN A 317 -12.32 -8.37 -10.35
N ARG A 318 -11.42 -7.41 -10.18
CA ARG A 318 -10.75 -6.66 -11.24
C ARG A 318 -9.25 -6.78 -11.07
N ASP A 319 -8.58 -7.10 -12.18
CA ASP A 319 -7.15 -7.34 -12.27
C ASP A 319 -6.66 -8.56 -11.49
N ALA A 320 -5.43 -8.98 -11.78
CA ALA A 320 -4.84 -10.15 -11.15
C ALA A 320 -4.42 -9.82 -9.70
N PRO A 321 -4.91 -10.58 -8.71
CA PRO A 321 -4.43 -10.46 -7.33
C PRO A 321 -3.02 -11.04 -7.17
N HIS A 322 -2.29 -10.53 -6.18
CA HIS A 322 -1.01 -11.08 -5.74
C HIS A 322 -1.23 -12.46 -5.11
N ARG A 323 -0.31 -13.39 -5.39
CA ARG A 323 -0.43 -14.81 -5.03
C ARG A 323 0.87 -15.29 -4.38
N ASN A 324 0.88 -15.59 -3.09
CA ASN A 324 -0.12 -15.19 -2.09
C ASN A 324 0.48 -14.47 -0.89
N PHE A 325 1.81 -14.39 -0.81
CA PHE A 325 2.50 -13.44 0.05
C PHE A 325 3.04 -12.27 -0.77
N PHE A 326 3.08 -11.10 -0.15
CA PHE A 326 3.96 -10.01 -0.53
C PHE A 326 4.83 -9.66 0.69
N PHE A 327 6.14 -9.53 0.46
CA PHE A 327 7.10 -9.12 1.46
C PHE A 327 7.75 -7.81 1.06
N PHE A 328 7.90 -6.91 2.01
CA PHE A 328 8.54 -5.62 1.84
C PHE A 328 9.72 -5.47 2.79
N ASP A 329 10.87 -5.09 2.23
CA ASP A 329 12.08 -4.73 2.94
C ASP A 329 12.42 -3.26 2.62
N GLY A 330 12.17 -2.38 3.59
CA GLY A 330 12.41 -0.95 3.49
C GLY A 330 13.89 -0.55 3.51
N MET A 331 14.79 -1.43 3.96
CA MET A 331 16.23 -1.18 3.90
C MET A 331 16.75 -1.33 2.47
N LYS A 332 16.20 -2.30 1.72
CA LYS A 332 16.55 -2.55 0.33
C LYS A 332 15.63 -1.84 -0.67
N GLY A 333 14.46 -1.37 -0.22
CA GLY A 333 13.42 -0.83 -1.10
C GLY A 333 12.79 -1.90 -2.01
N SER A 334 12.78 -3.17 -1.58
CA SER A 334 12.30 -4.29 -2.39
C SER A 334 10.92 -4.77 -1.95
N GLY A 335 10.05 -5.03 -2.93
CA GLY A 335 8.77 -5.72 -2.76
C GLY A 335 8.75 -7.02 -3.57
N VAL A 336 8.49 -8.16 -2.93
CA VAL A 336 8.54 -9.48 -3.59
C VAL A 336 7.27 -10.28 -3.33
N ASP A 337 6.64 -10.73 -4.41
CA ASP A 337 5.54 -11.69 -4.34
C ASP A 337 6.07 -13.12 -4.24
N CYS A 338 5.54 -13.90 -3.30
CA CYS A 338 5.93 -15.29 -3.08
C CYS A 338 4.70 -16.23 -3.05
N LEU A 339 4.81 -17.35 -3.76
CA LEU A 339 3.75 -18.36 -3.88
C LEU A 339 3.88 -19.42 -2.77
N GLY A 340 2.85 -19.56 -1.95
CA GLY A 340 2.65 -20.71 -1.07
C GLY A 340 2.36 -21.98 -1.87
N SER A 341 3.40 -22.76 -2.16
CA SER A 341 3.46 -24.19 -2.51
C SER A 341 2.39 -24.82 -3.46
N SER A 342 1.56 -24.05 -4.17
CA SER A 342 0.47 -24.58 -4.99
C SER A 342 0.36 -23.92 -6.37
N LYS A 343 1.21 -24.36 -7.30
CA LYS A 343 0.78 -24.89 -8.61
C LYS A 343 1.92 -25.54 -9.41
N THR A 344 1.47 -26.26 -10.41
CA THR A 344 2.12 -27.15 -11.38
C THR A 344 2.63 -26.43 -12.64
N GLU A 345 2.73 -25.11 -12.63
CA GLU A 345 3.28 -24.34 -13.74
C GLU A 345 4.30 -23.30 -13.22
N PRO A 346 5.43 -23.13 -13.91
CA PRO A 346 6.42 -22.11 -13.58
C PRO A 346 5.91 -20.75 -14.08
N ASP A 347 5.31 -19.95 -13.20
CA ASP A 347 5.20 -18.50 -13.43
C ASP A 347 6.37 -17.83 -12.69
N PRO A 348 7.15 -16.95 -13.33
CA PRO A 348 8.34 -16.37 -12.72
C PRO A 348 7.90 -15.46 -11.56
N TYR A 349 8.62 -15.57 -10.44
CA TYR A 349 8.61 -14.57 -9.36
C TYR A 349 8.63 -13.17 -9.98
N ARG A 350 7.62 -12.35 -9.67
CA ARG A 350 7.66 -10.92 -9.98
C ARG A 350 8.43 -10.23 -8.87
N THR A 351 9.72 -10.02 -9.09
CA THR A 351 10.50 -9.07 -8.31
C THR A 351 10.12 -7.68 -8.80
N PHE A 352 9.45 -6.89 -7.96
CA PHE A 352 9.29 -5.48 -8.23
C PHE A 352 10.54 -4.75 -7.71
N GLN A 353 11.49 -4.46 -8.61
CA GLN A 353 12.35 -3.29 -8.40
C GLN A 353 11.46 -2.07 -8.58
N SER A 354 11.58 -1.07 -7.70
CA SER A 354 10.78 0.16 -7.68
C SER A 354 10.93 1.00 -8.97
N GLN A 355 10.37 0.53 -10.08
CA GLN A 355 10.27 1.23 -11.36
C GLN A 355 8.82 1.65 -11.67
N GLN A 356 7.95 1.74 -10.68
CA GLN A 356 6.61 2.28 -10.85
C GLN A 356 6.40 3.45 -9.90
N CYS A 357 6.02 4.60 -10.47
CA CYS A 357 5.79 5.85 -9.78
C CYS A 357 4.78 5.65 -8.64
N PHE A 358 5.18 5.93 -7.39
CA PHE A 358 4.28 5.95 -6.24
C PHE A 358 3.76 7.38 -6.05
N PRO A 359 2.47 7.67 -6.31
CA PRO A 359 1.89 8.93 -5.88
C PRO A 359 1.65 8.90 -4.36
N MET A 360 2.37 9.74 -3.61
CA MET A 360 2.01 10.04 -2.22
C MET A 360 1.11 11.29 -2.18
N LEU A 361 -0.06 11.16 -1.57
CA LEU A 361 -1.04 12.23 -1.41
C LEU A 361 -1.08 12.67 0.06
N TYR A 362 -0.66 13.91 0.33
CA TYR A 362 -0.81 14.53 1.64
C TYR A 362 -1.99 15.51 1.61
N GLN A 363 -2.98 15.30 2.48
CA GLN A 363 -4.11 16.22 2.66
C GLN A 363 -4.18 16.65 4.14
N THR A 364 -3.48 17.74 4.49
CA THR A 364 -3.38 18.25 5.87
C THR A 364 -3.37 19.79 5.87
N SER A 365 -3.72 20.45 6.97
CA SER A 365 -3.64 21.93 7.08
C SER A 365 -2.20 22.44 7.11
N LEU A 366 -1.26 21.64 7.62
CA LEU A 366 0.17 21.91 7.69
C LEU A 366 0.94 20.66 7.24
N CYS A 367 1.88 20.82 6.30
CA CYS A 367 2.71 19.74 5.80
C CYS A 367 4.21 20.03 6.06
N PHE A 368 4.92 19.11 6.71
CA PHE A 368 6.37 19.19 6.92
C PHE A 368 7.02 17.89 6.42
N THR A 369 7.84 18.00 5.38
CA THR A 369 8.54 16.83 4.81
C THR A 369 10.05 17.06 4.84
N MET A 370 10.77 16.14 5.48
CA MET A 370 12.22 16.05 5.49
C MET A 370 12.62 14.75 4.78
N LEU A 371 13.18 14.87 3.59
CA LEU A 371 13.69 13.74 2.81
C LEU A 371 15.23 13.84 2.77
N PRO A 372 15.96 12.97 3.51
CA PRO A 372 17.42 12.94 3.49
C PRO A 372 17.98 12.53 2.12
N TYR A 373 17.27 11.66 1.40
CA TYR A 373 17.61 11.17 0.06
C TYR A 373 16.32 11.05 -0.76
N ALA A 374 16.20 11.75 -1.89
CA ALA A 374 15.05 11.58 -2.78
C ALA A 374 15.35 10.46 -3.80
N LEU A 375 14.42 9.49 -3.88
CA LEU A 375 14.45 8.41 -4.87
C LEU A 375 14.18 8.98 -6.28
N PRO A 376 14.79 8.41 -7.34
CA PRO A 376 14.41 8.71 -8.71
C PRO A 376 12.91 8.42 -8.93
N TYR A 377 12.19 9.33 -9.59
CA TYR A 377 10.78 9.15 -10.02
C TYR A 377 9.69 9.16 -8.94
N LEU A 378 9.96 9.72 -7.75
CA LEU A 378 8.91 9.96 -6.74
C LEU A 378 8.06 11.18 -7.14
N SER A 379 6.73 11.00 -7.18
CA SER A 379 5.78 12.11 -7.35
C SER A 379 5.08 12.37 -6.03
N VAL A 380 5.29 13.56 -5.45
CA VAL A 380 4.64 13.96 -4.19
C VAL A 380 3.63 15.05 -4.48
N LEU A 381 2.38 14.78 -4.10
CA LEU A 381 1.28 15.74 -4.19
C LEU A 381 0.97 16.28 -2.79
N TYR A 382 1.09 17.59 -2.62
CA TYR A 382 0.70 18.29 -1.40
C TYR A 382 -0.58 19.08 -1.62
N ASN A 383 -1.63 18.76 -0.86
CA ASN A 383 -2.87 19.53 -0.77
C ASN A 383 -3.01 20.09 0.65
N ALA A 384 -2.44 21.26 0.92
CA ALA A 384 -2.33 21.81 2.28
C ALA A 384 -2.34 23.33 2.34
N SER A 385 -2.71 23.92 3.49
CA SER A 385 -2.74 25.38 3.64
C SER A 385 -1.33 25.98 3.66
N LEU A 386 -0.41 25.34 4.38
CA LEU A 386 0.99 25.75 4.56
C LEU A 386 1.93 24.55 4.42
N CYS A 387 2.95 24.66 3.57
CA CYS A 387 3.90 23.57 3.32
C CYS A 387 5.36 23.99 3.43
N PHE A 388 6.12 23.22 4.21
CA PHE A 388 7.56 23.34 4.37
C PHE A 388 8.25 22.06 3.89
N ASN A 389 9.13 22.18 2.90
CA ASN A 389 9.84 21.05 2.34
C ASN A 389 11.35 21.32 2.27
N ARG A 390 12.15 20.36 2.75
CA ARG A 390 13.62 20.42 2.72
C ARG A 390 14.21 19.10 2.22
N PRO A 391 14.25 18.87 0.89
CA PRO A 391 14.98 17.76 0.29
C PRO A 391 16.48 18.04 0.36
N LEU A 392 17.29 17.12 0.90
CA LEU A 392 18.75 17.30 1.03
C LEU A 392 19.51 16.94 -0.26
N CYS A 393 19.06 15.95 -1.03
CA CYS A 393 19.62 15.55 -2.33
C CYS A 393 18.53 15.00 -3.26
N ALA A 394 18.47 15.44 -4.52
CA ALA A 394 17.60 14.88 -5.55
C ALA A 394 18.41 14.18 -6.66
N LEU A 395 18.13 12.90 -6.91
CA LEU A 395 18.75 12.10 -7.98
C LEU A 395 17.72 11.87 -9.09
N GLN A 396 17.79 12.72 -10.14
CA GLN A 396 17.10 12.67 -11.44
C GLN A 396 15.55 12.54 -11.46
N CYS A 397 14.90 13.45 -12.20
CA CYS A 397 13.48 13.47 -12.56
C CYS A 397 12.51 13.39 -11.36
N PHE A 398 12.34 14.52 -10.67
CA PHE A 398 11.45 14.64 -9.52
C PHE A 398 10.38 15.74 -9.76
N PRO A 399 9.11 15.36 -10.04
CA PRO A 399 8.02 16.31 -10.11
C PRO A 399 7.39 16.54 -8.72
N MET A 400 7.45 17.78 -8.23
CA MET A 400 6.66 18.22 -7.06
C MET A 400 5.49 19.06 -7.53
N LEU A 401 4.28 18.73 -7.06
CA LEU A 401 3.09 19.51 -7.33
C LEU A 401 2.48 20.01 -6.01
N TYR A 402 2.43 21.33 -5.85
CA TYR A 402 1.88 21.99 -4.67
C TYR A 402 0.53 22.62 -5.01
N GLN A 403 -0.51 22.31 -4.24
CA GLN A 403 -1.79 23.00 -4.24
C GLN A 403 -2.00 23.62 -2.85
N THR A 404 -1.43 24.82 -2.62
CA THR A 404 -1.31 25.40 -1.26
C THR A 404 -1.48 26.92 -1.24
N SER A 405 -1.76 27.53 -0.09
CA SER A 405 -1.81 29.01 0.00
C SER A 405 -0.42 29.64 0.11
N LEU A 406 0.50 28.98 0.82
CA LEU A 406 1.85 29.45 1.08
C LEU A 406 2.85 28.27 1.12
N CYS A 407 3.89 28.33 0.28
CA CYS A 407 4.87 27.26 0.13
C CYS A 407 6.32 27.75 0.28
N PHE A 408 7.12 27.02 1.07
CA PHE A 408 8.55 27.27 1.26
C PHE A 408 9.38 26.02 0.93
N THR A 409 10.22 26.13 -0.11
CA THR A 409 11.07 25.02 -0.59
C THR A 409 12.55 25.40 -0.49
N MET A 410 13.33 24.62 0.26
CA MET A 410 14.78 24.78 0.39
C MET A 410 15.51 23.63 -0.28
N LEU A 411 16.37 23.92 -1.27
CA LEU A 411 17.12 22.91 -2.03
C LEU A 411 18.65 23.17 -1.89
N PRO A 412 19.36 22.41 -1.05
CA PRO A 412 20.80 22.58 -0.84
C PRO A 412 21.65 22.20 -2.05
N TYR A 413 21.28 21.14 -2.78
CA TYR A 413 22.01 20.62 -3.95
C TYR A 413 21.02 20.14 -5.03
N ALA A 414 21.03 20.77 -6.20
CA ALA A 414 20.21 20.37 -7.35
C ALA A 414 21.08 19.79 -8.48
N LEU A 415 20.86 18.53 -8.82
CA LEU A 415 21.40 17.84 -10.00
C LEU A 415 20.29 17.73 -11.09
N PRO A 416 20.62 17.40 -12.36
CA PRO A 416 19.79 17.69 -13.53
C PRO A 416 18.34 17.14 -13.48
N ASP A 417 17.42 17.87 -14.11
CA ASP A 417 16.01 17.50 -14.39
C ASP A 417 15.01 17.48 -13.21
N LEU A 418 15.10 18.46 -12.30
CA LEU A 418 14.05 18.74 -11.32
C LEU A 418 12.93 19.60 -11.95
N SER A 419 11.67 19.17 -11.86
CA SER A 419 10.49 19.95 -12.28
C SER A 419 9.64 20.28 -11.06
N VAL A 420 9.47 21.56 -10.73
CA VAL A 420 8.60 21.98 -9.63
C VAL A 420 7.44 22.77 -10.20
N LEU A 421 6.22 22.29 -9.97
CA LEU A 421 4.99 22.95 -10.40
C LEU A 421 4.28 23.51 -9.16
N TYR A 422 4.13 24.84 -9.12
CA TYR A 422 3.43 25.53 -8.05
C TYR A 422 2.02 25.94 -8.50
N ASN A 423 1.00 25.52 -7.76
CA ASN A 423 -0.34 26.09 -7.79
C ASN A 423 -0.63 26.72 -6.41
N ALA A 424 -0.05 27.91 -6.16
CA ALA A 424 -0.11 28.55 -4.85
C ALA A 424 -0.12 30.09 -4.90
N SER A 425 -0.64 30.72 -3.85
CA SER A 425 -0.83 32.18 -3.76
C SER A 425 0.50 32.93 -3.55
N LEU A 426 1.39 32.39 -2.71
CA LEU A 426 2.76 32.85 -2.47
C LEU A 426 3.74 31.68 -2.43
N CYS A 427 4.83 31.76 -3.20
CA CYS A 427 5.87 30.72 -3.25
C CYS A 427 7.26 31.33 -3.01
N PHE A 428 8.05 30.70 -2.12
CA PHE A 428 9.46 31.04 -1.90
C PHE A 428 10.34 29.81 -2.16
N THR A 429 11.25 29.92 -3.12
CA THR A 429 12.22 28.86 -3.44
C THR A 429 13.65 29.38 -3.32
N ARG A 430 14.50 28.68 -2.55
CA ARG A 430 15.91 29.04 -2.40
C ARG A 430 16.83 27.86 -2.77
N PRO A 431 17.37 27.83 -4.01
CA PRO A 431 18.39 26.86 -4.42
C PRO A 431 19.80 27.37 -4.05
N LEU A 432 20.61 26.53 -3.38
CA LEU A 432 21.98 26.88 -2.97
C LEU A 432 23.04 26.59 -4.06
N CYS A 433 22.86 25.56 -4.89
CA CYS A 433 23.74 25.21 -6.02
C CYS A 433 22.96 24.47 -7.13
N ALA A 434 23.06 24.89 -8.40
CA ALA A 434 22.46 24.21 -9.56
C ALA A 434 23.52 23.91 -10.64
N LEU A 435 23.62 22.64 -11.07
CA LEU A 435 24.72 22.16 -11.93
C LEU A 435 24.40 21.92 -13.42
N GLN A 436 23.14 21.99 -13.90
CA GLN A 436 22.77 22.21 -15.32
C GLN A 436 21.25 22.17 -15.53
N CYS A 437 20.76 22.89 -16.56
CA CYS A 437 19.39 22.99 -17.11
C CYS A 437 18.22 22.75 -16.13
N PHE A 438 17.64 23.85 -15.64
CA PHE A 438 16.49 23.85 -14.74
C PHE A 438 15.31 24.63 -15.36
N PRO A 439 14.28 23.96 -15.91
CA PRO A 439 13.06 24.62 -16.32
C PRO A 439 12.09 24.76 -15.13
N MET A 440 11.83 26.01 -14.69
CA MET A 440 10.66 26.30 -13.86
C MET A 440 9.51 26.76 -14.74
N LEU A 441 8.38 26.07 -14.63
CA LEU A 441 7.16 26.36 -15.39
C LEU A 441 6.04 26.77 -14.43
N TYR A 442 5.66 28.04 -14.51
CA TYR A 442 4.46 28.59 -13.86
C TYR A 442 3.37 28.63 -14.92
N GLN A 443 2.47 27.65 -14.96
CA GLN A 443 1.45 27.56 -15.99
C GLN A 443 0.05 27.82 -15.41
N THR A 444 -0.59 28.91 -15.83
CA THR A 444 -2.00 29.20 -15.59
C THR A 444 -2.80 28.82 -16.84
N SER A 445 -3.67 27.83 -16.73
CA SER A 445 -4.72 27.60 -17.72
C SER A 445 -6.05 27.41 -17.00
N LEU A 446 -6.85 28.47 -17.04
CA LEU A 446 -8.31 28.55 -16.84
C LEU A 446 -8.88 27.91 -15.57
N LEU A 447 -8.40 28.38 -14.41
CA LEU A 447 -9.17 28.91 -13.26
C LEU A 447 -8.17 29.03 -12.09
N TYR A 448 -8.10 30.21 -11.48
CA TYR A 448 -7.25 30.63 -10.35
C TYR A 448 -5.83 31.17 -10.68
N ASN A 449 -5.54 32.40 -10.19
CA ASN A 449 -4.36 33.24 -10.44
C ASN A 449 -3.24 33.01 -9.39
N ALA A 450 -1.97 32.97 -9.82
CA ALA A 450 -0.82 33.21 -8.93
C ALA A 450 -0.48 34.72 -8.96
N SER A 451 -0.19 35.33 -7.80
CA SER A 451 -0.05 36.81 -7.69
C SER A 451 1.38 37.31 -7.43
N LEU A 452 2.26 36.58 -6.73
CA LEU A 452 3.69 36.94 -6.59
C LEU A 452 4.59 35.70 -6.39
N CYS A 453 5.72 35.65 -7.10
CA CYS A 453 6.75 34.60 -6.97
C CYS A 453 8.14 35.22 -6.71
N PHE A 454 8.90 34.68 -5.75
CA PHE A 454 10.28 35.13 -5.45
C PHE A 454 11.28 33.97 -5.53
N THR A 455 12.33 34.14 -6.33
CA THR A 455 13.45 33.19 -6.44
C THR A 455 14.77 33.94 -6.24
N THR A 456 15.63 33.46 -5.34
CA THR A 456 16.97 34.05 -5.10
C THR A 456 18.07 32.99 -5.30
N PRO A 457 18.76 32.97 -6.45
CA PRO A 457 19.90 32.08 -6.68
C PRO A 457 21.18 32.64 -6.05
N LEU A 458 21.98 31.78 -5.40
CA LEU A 458 23.29 32.19 -4.83
C LEU A 458 24.48 31.94 -5.78
N CYS A 459 24.42 30.89 -6.62
CA CYS A 459 25.42 30.57 -7.65
C CYS A 459 24.77 29.76 -8.79
N ALA A 460 24.94 30.17 -10.05
CA ALA A 460 24.46 29.45 -11.25
C ALA A 460 25.59 29.33 -12.28
N LEU A 461 25.88 28.13 -12.78
CA LEU A 461 27.07 27.85 -13.60
C LEU A 461 26.85 27.77 -15.12
N GLN A 462 25.60 27.63 -15.64
CA GLN A 462 25.23 27.92 -17.05
C GLN A 462 23.72 27.67 -17.34
N CYS A 463 23.15 28.49 -18.25
CA CYS A 463 21.79 28.48 -18.82
C CYS A 463 20.60 28.33 -17.84
N PHE A 464 19.90 29.43 -17.59
CA PHE A 464 18.73 29.52 -16.70
C PHE A 464 17.51 30.12 -17.46
N PRO A 465 16.66 29.31 -18.10
CA PRO A 465 15.41 29.81 -18.68
C PRO A 465 14.32 29.93 -17.60
N MET A 466 13.93 31.16 -17.27
CA MET A 466 12.67 31.44 -16.55
C MET A 466 11.59 31.82 -17.55
N LEU A 467 10.48 31.09 -17.54
CA LEU A 467 9.27 31.43 -18.30
C LEU A 467 8.21 31.98 -17.35
N TYR A 468 7.98 33.29 -17.43
CA TYR A 468 6.81 33.95 -16.87
C TYR A 468 5.80 34.14 -17.99
N GLN A 469 4.64 33.49 -17.92
CA GLN A 469 3.56 33.73 -18.86
C GLN A 469 2.56 34.71 -18.24
N THR A 470 2.78 36.01 -18.47
CA THR A 470 1.80 37.06 -18.15
C THR A 470 1.03 37.42 -19.41
N SER A 471 -0.26 37.10 -19.48
CA SER A 471 -1.13 37.64 -20.52
C SER A 471 -1.50 39.08 -20.15
N SER A 472 -0.68 40.04 -20.58
CA SER A 472 -1.11 41.44 -20.71
C SER A 472 -1.69 41.62 -22.11
N VAL A 473 -3.02 41.55 -22.23
CA VAL A 473 -3.72 42.18 -23.35
C VAL A 473 -4.18 43.54 -22.83
N LEU A 474 -3.49 44.58 -23.30
CA LEU A 474 -3.95 45.96 -23.27
C LEU A 474 -5.05 46.09 -24.34
N LEU A 475 -6.26 46.45 -23.87
CA LEU A 475 -7.46 46.90 -24.58
C LEU A 475 -8.04 45.97 -25.67
#